data_AF-A0A444DHN7-F1
#
_entry.id   AF-A0A444DHN7-F1
#
_cell.length_a   1.000
_cell.length_b   1.000
_cell.length_c   1.000
_cell.angle_alpha   90.00
_cell.angle_beta   90.00
_cell.angle_gamma   90.00
#
_symmetry.space_group_name_H-M   'P 1'
#
loop_
_entity.id
_entity.type
_entity.pdbx_description
1 polymer ?
#
loop_
_entity_poly.entity_id
_entity_poly.type
_entity_poly.pdbx_seq_one_letter_code
_entity_poly.pdbx_strand_id
1 'polypeptide(L)' 'MNADDVAQKALHGLKSAQFVVPCNFEGTMLSIATAGLSPQRSYLMAFVEVLGAGFMRFLGLCFQWNWFNIIDKWYTKKST' A
#
# COMPACT_ATOMS: atom_id res chain seq x y z
N MET A 1 -3.03 15.27 -15.11
CA MET A 1 -4.39 14.77 -14.81
C MET A 1 -5.23 15.97 -14.44
N ASN A 2 -6.32 16.25 -15.16
CA ASN A 2 -7.23 17.32 -14.77
C ASN A 2 -8.10 16.86 -13.59
N ALA A 3 -8.63 17.79 -12.81
CA ALA A 3 -9.42 17.49 -11.62
C ALA A 3 -10.67 16.65 -11.93
N ASP A 4 -11.33 16.93 -13.07
CA ASP A 4 -12.51 16.18 -13.54
C ASP A 4 -12.19 14.71 -13.85
N ASP A 5 -11.02 14.43 -14.43
CA ASP A 5 -10.59 13.06 -14.74
C ASP A 5 -10.36 12.24 -13.46
N VAL A 6 -9.82 12.89 -12.42
CA VAL A 6 -9.58 12.27 -11.12
C VAL A 6 -10.90 12.00 -10.40
N ALA A 7 -11.83 12.96 -10.43
CA ALA A 7 -13.16 12.82 -9.82
C ALA A 7 -13.98 11.70 -10.46
N GLN A 8 -13.99 11.61 -11.81
CA GLN A 8 -14.72 10.57 -12.52
C GLN A 8 -14.14 9.17 -12.23
N LYS A 9 -12.81 9.05 -12.16
CA LYS A 9 -12.14 7.78 -11.84
C LYS A 9 -12.40 7.33 -10.39
N ALA A 10 -12.42 8.27 -9.45
CA ALA A 10 -12.79 7.99 -8.06
C ALA A 10 -14.25 7.55 -7.93
N LEU A 11 -15.17 8.21 -8.66
CA LEU A 11 -16.60 7.89 -8.64
C LEU A 11 -16.90 6.51 -9.27
N HIS A 12 -16.20 6.15 -10.35
CA HIS A 12 -16.24 4.79 -10.90
C HIS A 12 -15.67 3.74 -9.95
N GLY A 13 -14.55 4.03 -9.28
CA GLY A 13 -13.98 3.16 -8.25
C GLY A 13 -14.93 2.93 -7.06
N LEU A 14 -15.61 3.97 -6.60
CA LEU A 14 -16.64 3.85 -5.55
C LEU A 14 -17.83 2.98 -5.99
N LYS A 15 -18.33 3.15 -7.22
CA LYS A 15 -19.41 2.31 -7.77
C LYS A 15 -19.01 0.84 -7.90
N SER A 16 -17.74 0.55 -8.19
CA SER A 16 -17.24 -0.82 -8.27
C SER A 16 -16.82 -1.43 -6.93
N ALA A 17 -16.87 -0.64 -5.85
CA ALA A 17 -16.29 -0.95 -4.54
C ALA A 17 -14.76 -1.20 -4.58
N GLN A 18 -14.06 -0.57 -5.52
CA GLN A 18 -12.59 -0.53 -5.58
C GLN A 18 -12.11 0.91 -5.40
N PHE A 19 -11.73 1.25 -4.16
CA PHE A 19 -11.08 2.52 -3.87
C PHE A 19 -9.56 2.35 -3.95
N VAL A 20 -8.98 2.63 -5.12
CA VAL A 20 -7.52 2.58 -5.34
C VAL A 20 -7.03 3.99 -5.64
N VAL A 21 -6.33 4.59 -4.67
CA VAL A 21 -5.63 5.86 -4.88
C VAL A 21 -4.19 5.53 -5.26
N PRO A 22 -3.71 5.87 -6.47
CA PRO A 22 -2.37 5.55 -6.91
C PRO A 22 -1.35 6.50 -6.26
N CYS A 23 -0.99 6.24 -5.01
CA CYS A 23 0.03 7.00 -4.28
C CYS A 23 1.38 6.28 -4.32
N ASN A 24 2.10 6.24 -5.44
CA ASN A 24 3.41 5.54 -5.53
C ASN A 24 3.37 4.05 -5.09
N PHE A 25 4.53 3.36 -5.11
CA PHE A 25 4.62 1.95 -4.70
C PHE A 25 4.25 1.76 -3.21
N GLU A 26 4.74 2.64 -2.34
CA GLU A 26 4.43 2.61 -0.91
C GLU A 26 2.95 2.87 -0.61
N GLY A 27 2.31 3.82 -1.28
CA GLY A 27 0.87 4.08 -1.06
C GLY A 27 -0.02 3.03 -1.72
N THR A 28 0.45 2.33 -2.75
CA THR A 28 -0.23 1.12 -3.24
C THR A 28 -0.15 0.00 -2.19
N MET A 29 1.03 -0.22 -1.61
CA MET A 29 1.21 -1.19 -0.53
C MET A 29 0.38 -0.83 0.72
N LEU A 30 0.33 0.45 1.07
CA LEU A 30 -0.47 0.97 2.18
C LEU A 30 -1.97 0.84 1.90
N SER A 31 -2.43 1.11 0.67
CA SER A 31 -3.81 0.93 0.25
C SER A 31 -4.23 -0.53 0.34
N ILE A 32 -3.36 -1.47 -0.02
CA ILE A 32 -3.61 -2.91 0.11
C ILE A 32 -3.65 -3.31 1.59
N ALA A 33 -2.72 -2.80 2.40
CA ALA A 33 -2.69 -3.07 3.84
C ALA A 33 -3.93 -2.50 4.58
N THR A 34 -4.55 -1.44 4.03
CA THR A 34 -5.69 -0.74 4.67
C THR A 34 -7.03 -1.06 4.01
N ALA A 35 -7.06 -1.89 2.95
CA ALA A 35 -8.27 -2.24 2.18
C ALA A 35 -9.33 -2.99 3.00
N GLY A 36 -8.94 -3.63 4.11
CA GLY A 36 -9.83 -4.39 5.00
C GLY A 36 -10.91 -3.56 5.72
N LEU A 37 -10.93 -2.23 5.59
CA LEU A 37 -11.99 -1.35 6.09
C LEU A 37 -13.02 -0.95 5.02
N SER A 38 -12.83 -1.34 3.75
CA SER A 38 -13.77 -1.05 2.67
C SER A 38 -14.84 -2.15 2.55
N PRO A 39 -16.06 -1.87 2.03
CA PRO A 39 -17.13 -2.87 1.91
C PRO A 39 -16.71 -4.01 0.97
N GLN A 40 -16.31 -5.15 1.56
CA GLN A 40 -15.77 -6.26 0.80
C GLN A 40 -16.91 -7.13 0.25
N ARG A 41 -16.94 -7.31 -1.07
CA ARG A 41 -18.05 -7.99 -1.76
C ARG A 41 -18.02 -9.53 -1.68
N SER A 42 -16.99 -10.11 -1.06
CA SER A 42 -16.81 -11.57 -1.00
C SER A 42 -16.07 -12.04 0.26
N TYR A 43 -16.59 -13.08 0.90
CA TYR A 43 -16.00 -13.73 2.09
C TYR A 43 -14.62 -14.35 1.82
N LEU A 44 -14.41 -14.93 0.63
CA LEU A 44 -13.11 -15.51 0.25
C LEU A 44 -12.04 -14.43 0.12
N MET A 45 -12.42 -13.25 -0.39
CA MET A 45 -11.50 -12.12 -0.52
C MET A 45 -11.11 -11.56 0.85
N ALA A 46 -12.08 -11.50 1.79
CA ALA A 46 -11.82 -11.10 3.17
C ALA A 46 -10.83 -12.05 3.88
N PHE A 47 -10.96 -13.35 3.67
CA PHE A 47 -10.03 -14.33 4.24
C PHE A 47 -8.60 -14.17 3.70
N VAL A 48 -8.45 -13.99 2.38
CA VAL A 48 -7.16 -13.74 1.74
C VAL A 48 -6.56 -12.41 2.20
N GLU A 49 -7.37 -11.36 2.39
CA GLU A 49 -6.90 -10.08 2.92
C GLU A 49 -6.40 -10.20 4.36
N VAL A 50 -7.12 -10.90 5.24
CA VAL A 50 -6.70 -11.07 6.64
C VAL A 50 -5.39 -11.85 6.75
N LEU A 51 -5.25 -12.95 6.01
CA LEU A 51 -3.99 -13.71 5.96
C LEU A 51 -2.87 -12.93 5.27
N GLY A 52 -3.20 -12.23 4.18
CA GLY A 52 -2.28 -11.42 3.39
C GLY A 52 -1.78 -10.19 4.14
N ALA A 53 -2.59 -9.60 5.04
CA ALA A 53 -2.21 -8.41 5.81
C ALA A 53 -1.01 -8.67 6.73
N GLY A 54 -0.98 -9.83 7.39
CA GLY A 54 0.17 -10.24 8.22
C GLY A 54 1.44 -10.41 7.38
N PHE A 55 1.31 -11.05 6.21
CA PHE A 55 2.43 -11.25 5.28
C PHE A 55 2.96 -9.93 4.69
N MET A 56 2.06 -9.04 4.24
CA MET A 56 2.42 -7.72 3.74
C MET A 56 3.12 -6.87 4.81
N ARG A 57 2.71 -6.98 6.07
CA ARG A 57 3.39 -6.31 7.20
C ARG A 57 4.80 -6.83 7.40
N PHE A 58 5.03 -8.13 7.25
CA PHE A 58 6.37 -8.71 7.31
C PHE A 58 7.26 -8.20 6.16
N LEU A 59 6.75 -8.20 4.92
CA LEU A 59 7.48 -7.66 3.77
C LEU A 59 7.83 -6.17 3.96
N GLY A 60 6.90 -5.38 4.51
CA GLY A 60 7.14 -3.98 4.86
C GLY A 60 8.30 -3.80 5.83
N LEU A 61 8.37 -4.63 6.88
CA LEU A 61 9.49 -4.60 7.85
C LEU A 61 10.83 -4.97 7.20
N CYS A 62 10.86 -5.97 6.31
CA CYS A 62 12.08 -6.31 5.56
C CYS A 62 12.55 -5.15 4.68
N PHE A 63 11.62 -4.46 4.02
CA PHE A 63 11.94 -3.30 3.18
C PHE A 63 12.46 -2.13 4.01
N GLN A 64 11.82 -1.83 5.14
CA GLN A 64 12.29 -0.81 6.09
C GLN A 64 13.69 -1.14 6.62
N TRP A 65 13.95 -2.40 6.96
CA TRP A 65 15.28 -2.82 7.41
C TRP A 65 16.33 -2.60 6.32
N ASN A 66 16.03 -2.96 5.06
CA ASN A 66 16.95 -2.69 3.96
C ASN A 66 17.25 -1.19 3.81
N TRP A 67 16.24 -0.33 3.94
CA TRP A 67 16.41 1.13 3.94
C TRP A 67 17.29 1.63 5.09
N PHE A 68 17.04 1.18 6.32
CA PHE A 68 17.88 1.53 7.46
C PHE A 68 19.33 1.08 7.27
N ASN A 69 19.56 -0.12 6.73
CA ASN A 69 20.91 -0.59 6.41
C ASN A 69 21.61 0.27 5.35
N ILE A 70 20.87 0.76 4.34
CA ILE A 70 21.43 1.67 3.34
C ILE A 70 21.82 3.00 3.98
N ILE A 71 20.94 3.57 4.81
CA ILE A 71 21.21 4.82 5.53
C ILE A 71 22.41 4.67 6.46
N ASP A 72 22.47 3.59 7.25
CA ASP A 72 23.58 3.28 8.15
C ASP A 72 24.92 3.27 7.39
N LYS A 73 24.99 2.51 6.29
CA LYS A 73 26.17 2.44 5.40
C LYS A 73 26.58 3.81 4.83
N TRP A 74 25.61 4.66 4.48
CA TRP A 74 25.90 6.03 4.02
C TRP A 74 26.50 6.89 5.12
N TYR A 75 26.03 6.76 6.36
CA TYR A 75 26.58 7.48 7.50
C TYR A 75 27.99 7.00 7.88
N THR A 76 28.24 5.69 7.90
CA THR A 76 29.58 5.14 8.18
C THR A 76 30.61 5.57 7.12
N LYS A 77 30.18 5.65 5.85
CA LYS A 77 31.04 6.09 4.74
C LYS A 77 31.38 7.58 4.80
N LYS A 78 30.57 8.41 5.47
CA LYS A 78 30.79 9.86 5.60
C LYS A 78 31.66 10.23 6.81
N SER A 79 31.81 9.33 7.78
CA SER A 79 32.64 9.52 8.98
C SER A 79 34.07 9.00 8.83
N THR A 80 34.47 8.56 7.63
CA THR A 80 35.84 8.22 7.24
C THR A 80 36.33 9.26 6.25
#